data_AF-A0A514WHE1-F1
#
_entry.id   AF-A0A514WHE1-F1
#
_cell.length_a   1.000
_cell.length_b   1.000
_cell.length_c   1.000
_cell.angle_alpha   90.00
_cell.angle_beta   90.00
_cell.angle_gamma   90.00
#
_symmetry.space_group_name_H-M   'P 1'
#
loop_
_entity.id
_entity.type
_entity.pdbx_description
1 polymer ?
#
loop_
_entity_poly.entity_id
_entity_poly.type
_entity_poly.pdbx_seq_one_letter_code
_entity_poly.pdbx_strand_id
1 'polypeptide(L)'
;MAKSKFFRVFVEGFTASDGRKIEASWIEDIVSTFNVGTYTPRINCEHIKGFSPEPPFNAYGSVSAVKAQTDELVIDGETVRRRALYAQIEPNEQLLKINKQGQKIFTSVEISPDFGGTGKVGLIGLAVTDNPASLGTEALSFSALKPMFDARKQHPDNLFSAAIEADIGMEDGPADTAGMAEAAKSGILAAFATMFKTEKPKEQAAPPKAPANDNSFDVAAFSTALGEQVVLAVKPAYDTIAELRADFAKLKAQLESEEQPQDFTRAPATGGGGNATFLTDC
;
A
#
# COMPACT_ATOMS: atom_id res chain seq x y z
N MET A 1 -3.15 14.29 7.98
CA MET A 1 -3.75 13.14 7.26
C MET A 1 -4.54 12.32 8.26
N ALA A 2 -5.60 11.61 7.84
CA ALA A 2 -6.32 10.72 8.75
C ALA A 2 -5.49 9.45 9.01
N LYS A 3 -5.46 8.97 10.26
CA LYS A 3 -4.80 7.72 10.62
C LYS A 3 -5.74 6.54 10.36
N SER A 4 -5.19 5.41 9.90
CA SER A 4 -5.94 4.16 9.77
C SER A 4 -6.25 3.56 11.15
N LYS A 5 -7.06 2.50 11.17
CA LYS A 5 -7.03 1.54 12.30
C LYS A 5 -5.70 0.78 12.27
N PHE A 6 -5.34 0.14 13.37
CA PHE A 6 -4.27 -0.85 13.33
C PHE A 6 -4.75 -2.06 12.53
N PHE A 7 -3.91 -2.55 11.62
CA PHE A 7 -4.14 -3.76 10.84
C PHE A 7 -2.88 -4.62 10.82
N ARG A 8 -3.05 -5.92 10.60
CA ARG A 8 -1.96 -6.89 10.64
C ARG A 8 -1.10 -6.77 9.39
N VAL A 9 0.19 -6.47 9.57
CA VAL A 9 1.13 -6.30 8.46
C VAL A 9 2.03 -7.50 8.24
N PHE A 10 2.27 -8.30 9.28
CA PHE A 10 3.15 -9.47 9.21
C PHE A 10 2.99 -10.33 10.48
N VAL A 11 3.22 -11.64 10.38
CA VAL A 11 3.12 -12.65 11.45
C VAL A 11 4.37 -13.52 11.49
N GLU A 12 4.82 -13.91 12.69
CA GLU A 12 5.96 -14.82 12.87
C GLU A 12 5.75 -16.19 12.19
N GLY A 13 6.85 -16.87 11.89
CA GLY A 13 6.83 -18.17 11.20
C GLY A 13 7.27 -18.06 9.75
N PHE A 14 6.97 -19.09 8.96
CA PHE A 14 7.37 -19.15 7.55
C PHE A 14 6.49 -18.25 6.68
N THR A 15 7.12 -17.49 5.80
CA THR A 15 6.45 -16.72 4.74
C THR A 15 5.88 -17.64 3.66
N ALA A 16 4.82 -17.21 2.99
CA ALA A 16 4.16 -17.96 1.93
C ALA A 16 4.97 -18.05 0.62
N SER A 17 5.78 -17.04 0.29
CA SER A 17 6.38 -16.91 -1.04
C SER A 17 7.91 -16.95 -1.09
N ASP A 18 8.61 -16.45 -0.07
CA ASP A 18 10.08 -16.31 -0.11
C ASP A 18 10.86 -17.26 0.82
N GLY A 19 10.15 -18.11 1.57
CA GLY A 19 10.73 -19.17 2.39
C GLY A 19 11.45 -18.70 3.66
N ARG A 20 11.44 -17.40 3.98
CA ARG A 20 12.05 -16.90 5.22
C ARG A 20 11.25 -17.36 6.43
N LYS A 21 11.96 -17.66 7.52
CA LYS A 21 11.37 -17.86 8.84
C LYS A 21 11.54 -16.58 9.64
N ILE A 22 10.41 -16.01 10.04
CA ILE A 22 10.40 -14.79 10.83
C ILE A 22 10.29 -15.14 12.31
N GLU A 23 11.15 -14.55 13.13
CA GLU A 23 11.21 -14.81 14.56
C GLU A 23 10.31 -13.85 15.36
N ALA A 24 9.78 -14.35 16.48
CA ALA A 24 9.01 -13.54 17.43
C ALA A 24 9.78 -12.28 17.89
N SER A 25 11.08 -12.46 18.13
CA SER A 25 12.02 -11.43 18.56
C SER A 25 12.05 -10.23 17.62
N TRP A 26 11.91 -10.45 16.31
CA TRP A 26 11.94 -9.37 15.32
C TRP A 26 10.74 -8.43 15.51
N ILE A 27 9.59 -8.96 15.89
CA ILE A 27 8.37 -8.16 16.16
C ILE A 27 8.60 -7.29 17.40
N GLU A 28 9.15 -7.87 18.47
CA GLU A 28 9.44 -7.12 19.69
C GLU A 28 10.50 -6.04 19.46
N ASP A 29 11.56 -6.37 18.71
CA ASP A 29 12.60 -5.43 18.36
C ASP A 29 12.04 -4.26 17.56
N ILE A 30 11.20 -4.53 16.56
CA ILE A 30 10.53 -3.50 15.77
C ILE A 30 9.68 -2.59 16.66
N VAL A 31 8.88 -3.16 17.56
CA VAL A 31 8.05 -2.36 18.47
C VAL A 31 8.92 -1.53 19.42
N SER A 32 10.03 -2.08 19.93
CA SER A 32 10.92 -1.38 20.87
C SER A 32 11.73 -0.26 20.22
N THR A 33 12.06 -0.40 18.93
CA THR A 33 12.89 0.57 18.18
C THR A 33 12.06 1.61 17.43
N PHE A 34 10.75 1.39 17.26
CA PHE A 34 9.89 2.28 16.49
C PHE A 34 9.72 3.64 17.17
N ASN A 35 10.21 4.69 16.51
CA ASN A 35 10.00 6.06 16.92
C ASN A 35 9.95 6.97 15.69
N VAL A 36 8.79 7.56 15.41
CA VAL A 36 8.59 8.45 14.25
C VAL A 36 9.50 9.69 14.26
N GLY A 37 9.89 10.17 15.45
CA GLY A 37 10.83 11.28 15.61
C GLY A 37 12.27 10.90 15.27
N THR A 38 12.65 9.63 15.46
CA THR A 38 13.96 9.09 15.05
C THR A 38 13.97 8.75 13.56
N TYR A 39 12.96 8.03 13.10
CA TYR A 39 12.83 7.60 11.71
C TYR A 39 11.35 7.32 11.42
N THR A 40 10.80 7.97 10.38
CA THR A 40 9.42 7.73 9.94
C THR A 40 9.42 6.82 8.71
N PRO A 41 8.99 5.55 8.83
CA PRO A 41 8.90 4.65 7.69
C PRO A 41 7.90 5.18 6.66
N ARG A 42 8.34 5.29 5.41
CA ARG A 42 7.49 5.71 4.28
C ARG A 42 6.84 4.49 3.63
N ILE A 43 5.70 4.74 2.99
CA ILE A 43 4.99 3.70 2.25
C ILE A 43 5.44 3.71 0.79
N ASN A 44 5.94 2.57 0.31
CA ASN A 44 6.42 2.34 -1.04
C ASN A 44 5.41 1.49 -1.83
N CYS A 45 5.52 1.43 -3.16
CA CYS A 45 4.77 0.47 -3.97
C CYS A 45 5.71 -0.64 -4.41
N GLU A 46 5.36 -1.90 -4.16
CA GLU A 46 6.15 -3.09 -4.55
C GLU A 46 7.64 -3.03 -4.14
N HIS A 47 7.92 -2.51 -2.93
CA HIS A 47 9.29 -2.30 -2.42
C HIS A 47 10.17 -1.35 -3.24
N ILE A 48 9.59 -0.62 -4.21
CA ILE A 48 10.27 0.41 -4.98
C ILE A 48 10.18 1.72 -4.19
N LYS A 49 11.33 2.16 -3.67
CA LYS A 49 11.41 3.43 -2.93
C LYS A 49 10.97 4.58 -3.81
N GLY A 50 10.11 5.44 -3.25
CA GLY A 50 9.72 6.67 -3.92
C GLY A 50 10.92 7.61 -4.06
N PHE A 51 11.34 7.89 -5.29
CA PHE A 51 12.38 8.89 -5.58
C PHE A 51 11.80 10.14 -6.26
N SER A 52 10.58 10.05 -6.78
CA SER A 52 9.85 11.15 -7.38
C SER A 52 8.75 11.64 -6.43
N PRO A 53 8.45 12.95 -6.37
CA PRO A 53 7.21 13.41 -5.72
C PRO A 53 5.95 13.01 -6.51
N GLU A 54 6.11 12.58 -7.77
CA GLU A 54 5.04 12.26 -8.71
C GLU A 54 4.99 10.75 -9.07
N PRO A 55 3.81 10.22 -9.43
CA PRO A 55 3.65 8.87 -9.94
C PRO A 55 4.55 8.54 -11.14
N PRO A 56 4.94 7.26 -11.32
CA PRO A 56 4.57 6.11 -10.49
C PRO A 56 5.53 5.84 -9.31
N PHE A 57 6.61 6.61 -9.18
CA PHE A 57 7.70 6.37 -8.23
C PHE A 57 7.66 7.31 -7.02
N ASN A 58 6.49 7.55 -6.47
CA ASN A 58 6.26 8.35 -5.28
C ASN A 58 5.97 7.51 -4.04
N ALA A 59 5.97 8.16 -2.87
CA ALA A 59 5.52 7.54 -1.62
C ALA A 59 3.99 7.60 -1.48
N TYR A 60 3.41 6.61 -0.80
CA TYR A 60 1.97 6.39 -0.63
C TYR A 60 1.46 6.74 0.79
N GLY A 61 2.33 7.30 1.63
CA GLY A 61 2.01 7.68 3.00
C GLY A 61 3.16 7.38 3.95
N SER A 62 2.85 7.26 5.23
CA SER A 62 3.80 6.91 6.30
C SER A 62 3.19 5.96 7.33
N VAL A 63 4.03 5.21 8.01
CA VAL A 63 3.65 4.46 9.21
C VAL A 63 3.69 5.40 10.42
N SER A 64 2.62 5.46 11.19
CA SER A 64 2.47 6.36 12.34
C SER A 64 2.64 5.67 13.69
N ALA A 65 2.35 4.37 13.76
CA ALA A 65 2.53 3.58 14.98
C ALA A 65 2.63 2.09 14.64
N VAL A 66 3.25 1.32 15.54
CA VAL A 66 3.25 -0.14 15.50
C VAL A 66 2.90 -0.71 16.87
N LYS A 67 2.37 -1.93 16.90
CA LYS A 67 2.17 -2.70 18.12
C LYS A 67 2.28 -4.19 17.82
N ALA A 68 2.56 -4.97 18.85
CA ALA A 68 2.56 -6.42 18.77
C ALA A 68 1.33 -7.00 19.48
N GLN A 69 0.79 -8.08 18.96
CA GLN A 69 -0.21 -8.91 19.64
C GLN A 69 -0.04 -10.38 19.25
N THR A 70 -0.73 -11.27 19.95
CA THR A 70 -0.71 -12.71 19.64
C THR A 70 -2.08 -13.10 19.09
N ASP A 71 -2.08 -13.57 17.86
CA ASP A 71 -3.29 -13.94 17.14
C ASP A 71 -3.35 -15.44 16.92
N GLU A 72 -4.56 -15.92 16.67
CA GLU A 72 -4.81 -17.26 16.16
C GLU A 72 -4.91 -17.22 14.63
N LEU A 73 -4.20 -18.13 13.97
CA LEU A 73 -4.27 -18.36 12.54
C LEU A 73 -4.57 -19.83 12.28
N VAL A 74 -5.25 -20.12 11.18
CA VAL A 74 -5.42 -21.49 10.70
C VAL A 74 -4.36 -21.78 9.66
N ILE A 75 -3.46 -22.72 9.93
CA ILE A 75 -2.44 -23.20 9.00
C ILE A 75 -2.57 -24.71 8.92
N ASP A 76 -2.72 -25.25 7.71
CA ASP A 76 -2.91 -26.69 7.48
C ASP A 76 -4.09 -27.28 8.28
N GLY A 77 -5.17 -26.51 8.42
CA GLY A 77 -6.36 -26.91 9.19
C GLY A 77 -6.19 -26.83 10.72
N GLU A 78 -4.99 -26.56 11.23
CA GLU A 78 -4.73 -26.42 12.66
C GLU A 78 -4.75 -24.95 13.11
N THR A 79 -5.35 -24.69 14.27
CA THR A 79 -5.29 -23.37 14.91
C THR A 79 -3.95 -23.20 15.60
N VAL A 80 -3.14 -22.27 15.12
CA VAL A 80 -1.84 -21.95 15.67
C VAL A 80 -1.83 -20.53 16.23
N ARG A 81 -1.23 -20.36 17.41
CA ARG A 81 -0.98 -19.03 17.98
C ARG A 81 0.33 -18.49 17.44
N ARG A 82 0.31 -17.25 16.98
CA ARG A 82 1.48 -16.58 16.41
C ARG A 82 1.56 -15.14 16.88
N ARG A 83 2.78 -14.68 17.13
CA ARG A 83 3.05 -13.25 17.31
C ARG A 83 2.86 -12.51 15.99
N ALA A 84 2.16 -11.38 16.05
CA ALA A 84 1.79 -10.57 14.90
C ALA A 84 2.18 -9.11 15.11
N LEU A 85 2.73 -8.49 14.06
CA LEU A 85 2.97 -7.06 13.99
C LEU A 85 1.76 -6.37 13.38
N TYR A 86 1.29 -5.33 14.06
CA TYR A 86 0.24 -4.45 13.60
C TYR A 86 0.80 -3.06 13.36
N ALA A 87 0.41 -2.43 12.25
CA ALA A 87 0.78 -1.07 11.93
C ALA A 87 -0.45 -0.17 11.82
N GLN A 88 -0.26 1.10 12.18
CA GLN A 88 -1.16 2.19 11.85
C GLN A 88 -0.46 3.07 10.82
N ILE A 89 -1.18 3.49 9.79
CA ILE A 89 -0.64 4.30 8.71
C ILE A 89 -1.40 5.60 8.53
N GLU A 90 -0.73 6.58 7.93
CA GLU A 90 -1.30 7.79 7.38
C GLU A 90 -1.21 7.71 5.85
N PRO A 91 -2.25 7.18 5.18
CA PRO A 91 -2.27 7.07 3.73
C PRO A 91 -2.42 8.46 3.09
N ASN A 92 -1.79 8.68 1.95
CA ASN A 92 -2.09 9.85 1.13
C ASN A 92 -3.26 9.58 0.16
N GLU A 93 -3.69 10.62 -0.55
CA GLU A 93 -4.80 10.52 -1.51
C GLU A 93 -4.57 9.48 -2.62
N GLN A 94 -3.31 9.25 -2.98
CA GLN A 94 -2.96 8.28 -4.02
C GLN A 94 -3.18 6.84 -3.55
N LEU A 95 -2.77 6.53 -2.30
CA LEU A 95 -3.05 5.22 -1.70
C LEU A 95 -4.55 4.98 -1.57
N LEU A 96 -5.30 5.99 -1.13
CA LEU A 96 -6.76 5.90 -1.06
C LEU A 96 -7.38 5.62 -2.42
N LYS A 97 -6.86 6.25 -3.49
CA LYS A 97 -7.35 6.08 -4.87
C LYS A 97 -7.12 4.64 -5.37
N ILE A 98 -5.89 4.12 -5.26
CA ILE A 98 -5.59 2.76 -5.76
C ILE A 98 -6.28 1.69 -4.92
N ASN A 99 -6.37 1.88 -3.60
CA ASN A 99 -7.07 0.95 -2.73
C ASN A 99 -8.58 0.88 -3.07
N LYS A 100 -9.21 2.03 -3.35
CA LYS A 100 -10.61 2.08 -3.82
C LYS A 100 -10.81 1.37 -5.16
N GLN A 101 -9.77 1.28 -5.99
CA GLN A 101 -9.78 0.52 -7.24
C GLN A 101 -9.46 -0.97 -7.04
N GLY A 102 -9.28 -1.42 -5.79
CA GLY A 102 -8.92 -2.80 -5.48
C GLY A 102 -7.49 -3.16 -5.88
N GLN A 103 -6.59 -2.18 -5.95
CA GLN A 103 -5.19 -2.36 -6.31
C GLN A 103 -4.28 -2.14 -5.10
N LYS A 104 -3.22 -2.95 -5.00
CA LYS A 104 -2.21 -2.89 -3.93
C LYS A 104 -2.85 -2.91 -2.55
N ILE A 105 -3.77 -3.85 -2.35
CA ILE A 105 -4.61 -3.90 -1.15
C ILE A 105 -3.91 -4.53 0.06
N PHE A 106 -2.75 -5.16 -0.10
CA PHE A 106 -1.99 -5.73 1.01
C PHE A 106 -0.72 -4.94 1.28
N THR A 107 -0.06 -5.27 2.39
CA THR A 107 1.20 -4.65 2.78
C THR A 107 2.32 -5.67 2.96
N SER A 108 3.56 -5.22 2.81
CA SER A 108 4.76 -6.02 3.07
C SER A 108 5.79 -5.17 3.81
N VAL A 109 6.31 -5.68 4.93
CA VAL A 109 7.23 -4.93 5.80
C VAL A 109 8.63 -4.85 5.20
N GLU A 110 9.28 -3.69 5.35
CA GLU A 110 10.70 -3.50 5.01
C GLU A 110 11.48 -3.33 6.31
N ILE A 111 12.37 -4.27 6.61
CA ILE A 111 13.09 -4.33 7.89
C ILE A 111 14.60 -4.24 7.68
N SER A 112 15.29 -3.63 8.64
CA SER A 112 16.76 -3.62 8.73
C SER A 112 17.20 -4.51 9.89
N PRO A 113 18.09 -5.50 9.70
CA PRO A 113 18.58 -6.36 10.79
C PRO A 113 19.36 -5.62 11.88
N ASP A 114 19.96 -4.49 11.54
CA ASP A 114 20.72 -3.65 12.47
C ASP A 114 20.23 -2.20 12.36
N PHE A 115 19.11 -1.92 13.03
CA PHE A 115 18.49 -0.61 12.98
C PHE A 115 19.30 0.39 13.81
N GLY A 116 19.95 1.33 13.11
CA GLY A 116 20.73 2.39 13.73
C GLY A 116 22.00 1.92 14.47
N GLY A 117 22.51 0.73 14.16
CA GLY A 117 23.70 0.18 14.84
C GLY A 117 23.42 -0.42 16.23
N THR A 118 22.16 -0.79 16.51
CA THR A 118 21.74 -1.31 17.82
C THR A 118 21.81 -2.83 17.93
N GLY A 119 22.07 -3.54 16.82
CA GLY A 119 21.98 -4.99 16.71
C GLY A 119 20.54 -5.52 16.74
N LYS A 120 19.53 -4.64 16.68
CA LYS A 120 18.11 -4.99 16.69
C LYS A 120 17.46 -4.81 15.34
N VAL A 121 16.43 -5.62 15.08
CA VAL A 121 15.61 -5.47 13.88
C VAL A 121 14.72 -4.24 14.00
N GLY A 122 14.68 -3.39 12.97
CA GLY A 122 13.82 -2.22 12.94
C GLY A 122 13.07 -2.06 11.62
N LEU A 123 11.92 -1.39 11.69
CA LEU A 123 11.07 -1.10 10.53
C LEU A 123 11.60 0.12 9.77
N ILE A 124 12.01 -0.08 8.53
CA ILE A 124 12.54 0.99 7.66
C ILE A 124 11.55 1.42 6.57
N GLY A 125 10.48 0.66 6.35
CA GLY A 125 9.47 1.01 5.36
C GLY A 125 8.31 0.02 5.35
N LEU A 126 7.30 0.34 4.56
CA LEU A 126 6.14 -0.52 4.34
C LEU A 126 5.77 -0.45 2.85
N ALA A 127 5.77 -1.57 2.15
CA ALA A 127 5.29 -1.60 0.77
C ALA A 127 3.79 -1.89 0.74
N VAL A 128 3.08 -1.29 -0.21
CA VAL A 128 1.77 -1.77 -0.68
C VAL A 128 1.99 -2.69 -1.88
N THR A 129 1.28 -3.82 -1.88
CA THR A 129 1.46 -4.90 -2.85
C THR A 129 0.18 -5.71 -2.99
N ASP A 130 0.04 -6.47 -4.08
CA ASP A 130 -1.01 -7.50 -4.22
C ASP A 130 -0.48 -8.89 -3.87
N ASN A 131 0.82 -9.01 -3.57
CA ASN A 131 1.53 -10.27 -3.39
C ASN A 131 2.32 -10.27 -2.05
N PRO A 132 1.65 -10.15 -0.89
CA PRO A 132 2.35 -10.11 0.39
C PRO A 132 3.05 -11.45 0.66
N ALA A 133 4.28 -11.40 1.18
CA ALA A 133 5.01 -12.60 1.55
C ALA A 133 4.56 -13.20 2.89
N SER A 134 4.14 -12.35 3.83
CA SER A 134 3.76 -12.78 5.17
C SER A 134 2.35 -13.37 5.21
N LEU A 135 2.20 -14.46 5.96
CA LEU A 135 0.91 -15.06 6.24
C LEU A 135 0.04 -14.14 7.11
N GLY A 136 -1.27 -14.24 6.93
CA GLY A 136 -2.25 -13.52 7.75
C GLY A 136 -2.31 -12.01 7.53
N THR A 137 -1.56 -11.43 6.59
CA THR A 137 -1.62 -9.99 6.28
C THR A 137 -3.06 -9.56 5.97
N GLU A 138 -3.54 -8.53 6.67
CA GLU A 138 -4.90 -8.01 6.48
C GLU A 138 -4.94 -7.09 5.25
N ALA A 139 -6.02 -7.18 4.48
CA ALA A 139 -6.24 -6.25 3.37
C ALA A 139 -6.57 -4.85 3.91
N LEU A 140 -5.90 -3.84 3.35
CA LEU A 140 -6.20 -2.43 3.54
C LEU A 140 -7.64 -2.15 3.09
N SER A 141 -8.45 -1.65 4.02
CA SER A 141 -9.81 -1.19 3.73
C SER A 141 -10.00 0.16 4.41
N PHE A 142 -10.04 1.22 3.61
CA PHE A 142 -10.30 2.58 4.10
C PHE A 142 -11.79 2.87 4.03
N SER A 143 -12.46 2.94 5.19
CA SER A 143 -13.87 3.31 5.22
C SER A 143 -14.05 4.81 4.95
N ALA A 144 -14.70 5.13 3.83
CA ALA A 144 -15.19 6.49 3.53
C ALA A 144 -16.47 6.86 4.32
N LEU A 145 -16.76 6.15 5.41
CA LEU A 145 -18.06 6.25 6.09
C LEU A 145 -18.20 7.53 6.91
N LYS A 146 -17.11 8.25 7.22
CA LYS A 146 -17.19 9.46 8.03
C LYS A 146 -18.04 10.56 7.35
N PRO A 147 -17.80 10.97 6.07
CA PRO A 147 -18.67 11.94 5.40
C PRO A 147 -20.09 11.42 5.12
N MET A 148 -20.25 10.13 4.81
CA MET A 148 -21.55 9.55 4.45
C MET A 148 -22.56 9.59 5.60
N PHE A 149 -22.07 9.48 6.84
CA PHE A 149 -22.93 9.51 8.02
C PHE A 149 -22.98 10.87 8.72
N ASP A 150 -22.04 11.80 8.46
CA ASP A 150 -22.11 13.15 9.01
C ASP A 150 -23.43 13.86 8.60
N ALA A 151 -23.94 13.62 7.38
CA ALA A 151 -25.26 14.09 6.93
C ALA A 151 -26.46 13.36 7.59
N ARG A 152 -26.23 12.19 8.21
CA ARG A 152 -27.25 11.42 8.95
C ARG A 152 -27.19 11.66 10.45
N LYS A 153 -26.26 12.47 10.94
CA LYS A 153 -26.20 12.86 12.34
C LYS A 153 -27.31 13.87 12.63
N GLN A 154 -28.09 13.61 13.67
CA GLN A 154 -28.98 14.61 14.23
C GLN A 154 -28.20 15.70 14.99
N HIS A 155 -27.04 15.35 15.58
CA HIS A 155 -26.15 16.29 16.26
C HIS A 155 -24.67 15.99 15.95
N PRO A 156 -23.77 17.00 15.83
CA PRO A 156 -22.36 16.82 15.49
C PRO A 156 -21.60 15.81 16.37
N ASP A 157 -21.97 15.76 17.66
CA ASP A 157 -21.35 14.89 18.67
C ASP A 157 -21.81 13.42 18.60
N ASN A 158 -22.80 13.10 17.77
CA ASN A 158 -23.27 11.73 17.64
C ASN A 158 -22.21 10.87 16.94
N LEU A 159 -21.68 9.88 17.66
CA LEU A 159 -20.70 8.94 17.15
C LEU A 159 -21.40 7.66 16.68
N PHE A 160 -21.09 7.20 15.48
CA PHE A 160 -21.51 5.87 15.03
C PHE A 160 -20.51 4.85 15.59
N SER A 161 -20.92 4.11 16.62
CA SER A 161 -20.16 2.98 17.16
C SER A 161 -20.50 1.69 16.41
N ALA A 162 -19.62 0.69 16.51
CA ALA A 162 -19.93 -0.67 16.08
C ALA A 162 -21.16 -1.18 16.85
N ALA A 163 -22.10 -1.83 16.14
CA ALA A 163 -23.26 -2.45 16.77
C ALA A 163 -22.77 -3.60 17.65
N ILE A 164 -23.01 -3.50 18.96
CA ILE A 164 -22.82 -4.59 19.92
C ILE A 164 -24.17 -5.26 20.09
N GLU A 165 -24.19 -6.58 20.08
CA GLU A 165 -25.39 -7.37 20.31
C GLU A 165 -25.94 -7.06 21.70
N ALA A 166 -27.10 -6.42 21.76
CA ALA A 166 -27.81 -6.13 23.00
C ALA A 166 -28.85 -7.23 23.18
N ASP A 167 -28.70 -8.01 24.25
CA ASP A 167 -29.70 -9.00 24.65
C ASP A 167 -30.89 -8.25 25.26
N ILE A 168 -31.92 -8.00 24.45
CA ILE A 168 -33.17 -7.38 24.91
C ILE A 168 -34.06 -8.51 25.45
N GLY A 169 -33.79 -8.91 26.69
CA GLY A 169 -34.69 -9.77 27.45
C GLY A 169 -35.97 -9.03 27.76
N MET A 170 -37.08 -9.42 27.12
CA MET A 170 -38.41 -8.99 27.56
C MET A 170 -38.77 -9.81 28.81
N GLU A 171 -38.82 -9.15 29.97
CA GLU A 171 -39.38 -9.76 31.17
C GLU A 171 -40.89 -9.93 30.98
N ASP A 172 -41.36 -11.17 31.08
CA ASP A 172 -42.79 -11.49 31.17
C ASP A 172 -43.33 -11.04 32.55
N GLY A 173 -43.53 -9.73 32.70
CA GLY A 173 -44.38 -9.18 33.74
C GLY A 173 -45.84 -9.60 33.48
N PRO A 174 -46.66 -9.82 34.51
CA PRO A 174 -48.05 -10.23 34.35
C PRO A 174 -48.77 -9.25 33.42
N ALA A 175 -49.29 -9.78 32.30
CA ALA A 175 -49.95 -8.99 31.28
C ALA A 175 -51.14 -8.23 31.86
N ASP A 176 -50.95 -6.94 32.13
CA ASP A 176 -52.02 -6.06 32.54
C ASP A 176 -52.90 -5.77 31.32
N THR A 177 -53.98 -6.54 31.20
CA THR A 177 -54.93 -6.50 30.07
C THR A 177 -55.53 -5.11 29.85
N ALA A 178 -55.50 -4.22 30.85
CA ALA A 178 -55.88 -2.82 30.72
C ALA A 178 -54.88 -2.01 29.87
N GLY A 179 -53.58 -2.23 30.06
CA GLY A 179 -52.52 -1.52 29.31
C GLY A 179 -52.43 -1.94 27.83
N MET A 180 -52.74 -3.20 27.52
CA MET A 180 -52.75 -3.69 26.13
C MET A 180 -53.89 -3.08 25.30
N ALA A 181 -55.05 -2.84 25.89
CA ALA A 181 -56.18 -2.20 25.21
C ALA A 181 -55.89 -0.71 24.91
N GLU A 182 -55.10 -0.05 25.75
CA GLU A 182 -54.69 1.35 25.57
C GLU A 182 -53.55 1.48 24.55
N ALA A 183 -52.59 0.56 24.55
CA ALA A 183 -51.53 0.47 23.53
C ALA A 183 -52.06 0.10 22.13
N ALA A 184 -53.18 -0.63 22.05
CA ALA A 184 -53.89 -0.88 20.79
C ALA A 184 -54.60 0.38 20.25
N LYS A 185 -55.10 1.26 21.14
CA LYS A 185 -55.73 2.54 20.78
C LYS A 185 -54.73 3.62 20.38
N SER A 186 -53.54 3.62 20.97
CA SER A 186 -52.49 4.62 20.67
C SER A 186 -51.80 4.40 19.32
N GLY A 187 -52.17 3.36 18.57
CA GLY A 187 -51.63 3.10 17.24
C GLY A 187 -50.18 2.60 17.24
N ILE A 188 -49.55 2.43 18.40
CA ILE A 188 -48.17 1.97 18.54
C ILE A 188 -48.02 0.53 18.02
N LEU A 189 -48.98 -0.34 18.31
CA LEU A 189 -48.98 -1.71 17.80
C LEU A 189 -49.17 -1.76 16.27
N ALA A 190 -49.95 -0.84 15.71
CA ALA A 190 -50.14 -0.71 14.27
C ALA A 190 -48.89 -0.13 13.57
N ALA A 191 -48.19 0.79 14.21
CA ALA A 191 -46.91 1.34 13.75
C ALA A 191 -45.78 0.29 13.80
N PHE A 192 -45.76 -0.59 14.80
CA PHE A 192 -44.83 -1.72 14.85
C PHE A 192 -45.17 -2.80 13.82
N ALA A 193 -46.45 -3.14 13.64
CA ALA A 193 -46.89 -4.12 12.66
C ALA A 193 -46.66 -3.66 11.21
N THR A 194 -46.60 -2.35 10.95
CA THR A 194 -46.26 -1.80 9.63
C THR A 194 -44.76 -1.84 9.34
N MET A 195 -43.90 -1.78 10.37
CA MET A 195 -42.44 -1.97 10.23
C MET A 195 -42.03 -3.42 9.95
N PHE A 196 -42.89 -4.41 10.27
CA PHE A 196 -42.67 -5.84 10.01
C PHE A 196 -43.51 -6.41 8.86
N LYS A 197 -44.26 -5.56 8.13
CA LYS A 197 -44.92 -5.99 6.89
C LYS A 197 -43.89 -6.13 5.78
N THR A 198 -43.39 -7.35 5.65
CA THR A 198 -42.72 -7.85 4.44
C THR A 198 -43.64 -7.59 3.23
N GLU A 199 -43.14 -6.84 2.25
CA GLU A 199 -43.82 -6.68 0.96
C GLU A 199 -44.16 -8.06 0.39
N LYS A 200 -45.40 -8.23 -0.08
CA LYS A 200 -45.83 -9.45 -0.77
C LYS A 200 -44.94 -9.72 -1.98
N PRO A 201 -44.70 -11.01 -2.34
CA PRO A 201 -43.91 -11.37 -3.51
C PRO A 201 -44.54 -10.78 -4.77
N LYS A 202 -43.78 -9.95 -5.49
CA LYS A 202 -44.15 -9.58 -6.86
C LYS A 202 -44.17 -10.83 -7.71
N GLU A 203 -45.28 -10.97 -8.41
CA GLU A 203 -45.58 -11.92 -9.47
C GLU A 203 -44.40 -12.07 -10.44
N GLN A 204 -44.16 -13.33 -10.81
CA GLN A 204 -43.08 -13.80 -11.66
C GLN A 204 -43.06 -13.07 -13.00
N ALA A 205 -42.09 -12.17 -13.17
CA ALA A 205 -41.77 -11.60 -14.47
C ALA A 205 -41.17 -12.69 -15.38
N ALA A 206 -41.64 -12.71 -16.64
CA ALA A 206 -41.16 -13.56 -17.72
C ALA A 206 -39.62 -13.61 -17.81
N PRO A 207 -39.02 -14.70 -18.35
CA PRO A 207 -37.58 -14.83 -18.44
C PRO A 207 -36.97 -13.62 -19.18
N PRO A 208 -35.85 -13.07 -18.69
CA PRO A 208 -35.23 -11.92 -19.32
C PRO A 208 -34.79 -12.32 -20.73
N LYS A 209 -35.11 -11.47 -21.72
CA LYS A 209 -34.40 -11.50 -23.00
C LYS A 209 -32.91 -11.43 -22.70
N ALA A 210 -32.13 -12.29 -23.33
CA ALA A 210 -30.67 -12.26 -23.25
C ALA A 210 -30.20 -10.80 -23.44
N PRO A 211 -29.27 -10.31 -22.60
CA PRO A 211 -28.72 -8.98 -22.82
C PRO A 211 -28.12 -8.97 -24.23
N ALA A 212 -28.59 -8.03 -25.06
CA ALA A 212 -27.87 -7.61 -26.25
C ALA A 212 -26.59 -6.92 -25.77
N ASN A 213 -25.61 -7.73 -25.37
CA ASN A 213 -24.26 -7.27 -25.14
C ASN A 213 -23.55 -7.26 -26.50
N ASP A 214 -23.77 -6.19 -27.25
CA ASP A 214 -23.01 -5.88 -28.47
C ASP A 214 -21.63 -5.28 -28.14
N ASN A 215 -21.22 -5.23 -26.87
CA ASN A 215 -19.83 -4.94 -26.51
C ASN A 215 -19.05 -6.26 -26.49
N SER A 216 -18.86 -6.85 -27.66
CA SER A 216 -17.72 -7.75 -27.86
C SER A 216 -16.47 -6.91 -27.63
N PHE A 217 -15.69 -7.28 -26.60
CA PHE A 217 -14.36 -6.73 -26.43
C PHE A 217 -13.54 -7.12 -27.66
N ASP A 218 -13.32 -6.14 -28.54
CA ASP A 218 -12.52 -6.35 -29.74
C ASP A 218 -11.05 -6.47 -29.33
N VAL A 219 -10.65 -7.72 -29.13
CA VAL A 219 -9.27 -8.10 -28.77
C VAL A 219 -8.27 -7.59 -29.82
N ALA A 220 -8.67 -7.48 -31.09
CA ALA A 220 -7.80 -6.96 -32.16
C ALA A 220 -7.63 -5.44 -32.04
N ALA A 221 -8.71 -4.70 -31.80
CA ALA A 221 -8.63 -3.25 -31.57
C ALA A 221 -7.85 -2.93 -30.28
N PHE A 222 -8.07 -3.70 -29.21
CA PHE A 222 -7.35 -3.52 -27.94
C PHE A 222 -5.86 -3.86 -28.06
N SER A 223 -5.50 -4.96 -28.71
CA SER A 223 -4.10 -5.34 -28.93
C SER A 223 -3.37 -4.36 -29.83
N THR A 224 -4.05 -3.79 -30.84
CA THR A 224 -3.49 -2.74 -31.68
C THR A 224 -3.22 -1.46 -30.89
N ALA A 225 -4.20 -0.99 -30.11
CA ALA A 225 -4.05 0.19 -29.28
C ALA A 225 -2.95 0.03 -28.20
N LEU A 226 -2.85 -1.15 -27.59
CA LEU A 226 -1.79 -1.46 -26.63
C LEU A 226 -0.42 -1.53 -27.32
N GLY A 227 -0.33 -2.15 -28.50
CA GLY A 227 0.89 -2.23 -29.29
C GLY A 227 1.41 -0.84 -29.67
N GLU A 228 0.54 0.06 -30.14
CA GLU A 228 0.90 1.45 -30.45
C GLU A 228 1.38 2.21 -29.20
N GLN A 229 0.73 2.04 -28.05
CA GLN A 229 1.16 2.70 -26.80
C GLN A 229 2.50 2.15 -26.30
N VAL A 230 2.75 0.84 -26.40
CA VAL A 230 4.04 0.24 -26.04
C VAL A 230 5.14 0.74 -26.97
N VAL A 231 4.88 0.84 -28.28
CA VAL A 231 5.85 1.38 -29.25
C VAL A 231 6.15 2.86 -28.94
N LEU A 232 5.14 3.67 -28.65
CA LEU A 232 5.34 5.08 -28.28
C LEU A 232 6.10 5.25 -26.96
N ALA A 233 5.92 4.35 -26.00
CA ALA A 233 6.64 4.38 -24.72
C ALA A 233 8.09 3.89 -24.84
N VAL A 234 8.37 2.95 -25.74
CA VAL A 234 9.69 2.31 -25.88
C VAL A 234 10.56 2.98 -26.94
N LYS A 235 9.97 3.59 -27.97
CA LYS A 235 10.70 4.26 -29.05
C LYS A 235 11.69 5.34 -28.56
N PRO A 236 11.35 6.23 -27.62
CA PRO A 236 12.30 7.22 -27.10
C PRO A 236 13.53 6.56 -26.49
N ALA A 237 13.35 5.49 -25.69
CA ALA A 237 14.46 4.76 -25.09
C ALA A 237 15.31 4.02 -26.13
N TYR A 238 14.69 3.47 -27.19
CA TYR A 238 15.40 2.82 -28.28
C TYR A 238 16.24 3.82 -29.09
N ASP A 239 15.68 5.00 -29.38
CA ASP A 239 16.38 6.08 -30.09
C ASP A 239 17.55 6.59 -29.25
N THR A 240 17.37 6.75 -27.93
CA THR A 240 18.46 7.10 -27.00
C THR A 240 19.55 6.04 -26.97
N ILE A 241 19.22 4.74 -26.99
CA ILE A 241 20.23 3.66 -27.06
C ILE A 241 21.00 3.69 -28.39
N ALA A 242 20.34 4.02 -29.51
CA ALA A 242 20.98 4.16 -30.79
C ALA A 242 21.95 5.36 -30.80
N GLU A 243 21.55 6.49 -30.22
CA GLU A 243 22.41 7.68 -30.04
C GLU A 243 23.61 7.37 -29.14
N LEU A 244 23.41 6.73 -27.98
CA LEU A 244 24.52 6.33 -27.09
C LEU A 244 25.52 5.39 -27.78
N ARG A 245 25.07 4.49 -28.64
CA ARG A 245 25.97 3.62 -29.42
C ARG A 245 26.80 4.43 -30.43
N ALA A 246 26.20 5.42 -31.08
CA ALA A 246 26.90 6.30 -32.01
C ALA A 246 27.93 7.17 -31.27
N ASP A 247 27.55 7.74 -30.14
CA ASP A 247 28.45 8.54 -29.29
C ASP A 247 29.59 7.69 -28.73
N PHE A 248 29.31 6.46 -28.31
CA PHE A 248 30.34 5.53 -27.86
C PHE A 248 31.31 5.16 -28.99
N ALA A 249 30.82 4.91 -30.20
CA ALA A 249 31.67 4.64 -31.35
C ALA A 249 32.55 5.86 -31.70
N LYS A 250 31.99 7.07 -31.59
CA LYS A 250 32.73 8.33 -31.81
C LYS A 250 33.79 8.56 -30.74
N LEU A 251 33.46 8.37 -29.47
CA LEU A 251 34.41 8.49 -28.35
C LEU A 251 35.53 7.47 -28.48
N LYS A 252 35.21 6.23 -28.85
CA LYS A 252 36.20 5.18 -29.08
C LYS A 252 37.15 5.55 -30.22
N ALA A 253 36.63 6.06 -31.34
CA ALA A 253 37.45 6.52 -32.46
C ALA A 253 38.33 7.72 -32.08
N GLN A 254 37.80 8.65 -31.28
CA GLN A 254 38.59 9.76 -30.74
C GLN A 254 39.73 9.24 -29.86
N LEU A 255 39.45 8.34 -28.92
CA LEU A 255 40.45 7.77 -28.02
C LEU A 255 41.50 6.92 -28.74
N GLU A 256 41.13 6.21 -29.81
CA GLU A 256 42.06 5.48 -30.67
C GLU A 256 42.94 6.42 -31.52
N SER A 257 42.44 7.62 -31.86
CA SER A 257 43.18 8.66 -32.58
C SER A 257 43.97 9.59 -31.67
N GLU A 258 43.66 9.60 -30.39
CA GLU A 258 44.35 10.38 -29.37
C GLU A 258 45.61 9.61 -29.00
N GLU A 259 46.73 10.04 -29.56
CA GLU A 259 48.04 9.45 -29.31
C GLU A 259 48.25 9.31 -27.79
N GLN A 260 48.50 8.09 -27.31
CA GLN A 260 49.22 7.94 -26.04
C GLN A 260 50.51 8.77 -26.19
N PRO A 261 50.77 9.76 -25.33
CA PRO A 261 52.02 10.47 -25.39
C PRO A 261 53.08 9.56 -24.74
N GLN A 262 53.50 8.53 -25.46
CA GLN A 262 54.79 7.86 -25.20
C GLN A 262 55.95 8.85 -25.42
N ASP A 263 55.68 9.98 -26.09
CA ASP A 263 56.61 11.08 -26.32
C ASP A 263 56.07 12.44 -25.82
N PHE A 264 55.55 12.53 -24.58
CA PHE A 264 55.36 13.85 -23.96
C PHE A 264 56.73 14.50 -23.71
N THR A 265 57.25 15.23 -24.70
CA THR A 265 58.41 16.11 -24.54
C THR A 265 57.91 17.54 -24.39
N ARG A 266 57.75 17.98 -23.14
CA ARG A 266 57.56 19.40 -22.85
C ARG A 266 58.80 20.14 -23.34
N ALA A 267 58.63 21.09 -24.28
CA ALA A 267 59.73 21.97 -24.65
C ALA A 267 60.23 22.71 -23.40
N PRO A 268 61.55 22.73 -23.11
CA PRO A 268 62.08 23.38 -21.93
C PRO A 268 61.71 24.87 -21.94
N ALA A 269 61.28 25.39 -20.80
CA ALA A 269 60.88 26.78 -20.68
C ALA A 269 62.07 27.69 -21.01
N THR A 270 61.95 28.48 -22.08
CA THR A 270 62.92 29.51 -22.47
C THR A 270 62.72 30.77 -21.64
N GLY A 271 62.84 30.64 -20.32
CA GLY A 271 63.03 31.77 -19.43
C GLY A 271 64.40 32.39 -19.70
N GLY A 272 64.42 33.65 -20.11
CA GLY A 272 65.63 34.33 -20.59
C GLY A 272 66.79 34.32 -19.59
N GLY A 273 68.00 34.10 -20.12
CA GLY A 273 69.26 34.55 -19.53
C GLY A 273 70.01 33.57 -18.63
N GLY A 274 70.82 32.70 -19.24
CA GLY A 274 72.18 32.39 -18.75
C GLY A 274 72.35 31.67 -17.41
N ASN A 275 72.03 30.38 -17.36
CA ASN A 275 72.85 29.29 -16.79
C ASN A 275 71.97 28.04 -16.63
N ALA A 276 72.14 27.09 -17.55
CA ALA A 276 71.40 25.84 -17.59
C ALA A 276 71.78 24.94 -16.41
N THR A 277 71.03 25.05 -15.32
CA THR A 277 70.95 24.01 -14.28
C THR A 277 69.48 23.60 -14.22
N PHE A 278 69.19 22.40 -14.73
CA PHE A 278 67.84 21.85 -14.79
C PHE A 278 67.35 21.55 -13.38
N LEU A 279 66.46 22.39 -12.84
CA LEU A 279 65.68 22.07 -11.65
C LEU A 279 64.30 21.60 -12.11
N THR A 280 63.98 20.34 -11.79
CA THR A 280 62.65 19.74 -11.93
C THR A 280 61.73 20.31 -10.86
N ASP A 281 60.59 20.86 -11.28
CA ASP A 281 59.43 21.15 -10.44
C ASP A 281 58.72 19.83 -10.10
N CYS A 282 58.26 19.72 -8.85
CA CYS A 282 57.62 18.55 -8.26
C CYS A 282 56.13 18.46 -8.62
#